data_AF-A0A9Q0BE64-F1
#
_entry.id   AF-A0A9Q0BE64-F1
#
_cell.length_a   1.000
_cell.length_b   1.000
_cell.length_c   1.000
_cell.angle_alpha   90.00
_cell.angle_beta   90.00
_cell.angle_gamma   90.00
#
_symmetry.space_group_name_H-M   'P 1'
#
loop_
_entity.id
_entity.type
_entity.pdbx_description
1 polymer ?
#
loop_
_entity_poly.entity_id
_entity_poly.type
_entity_poly.pdbx_seq_one_letter_code
_entity_poly.pdbx_strand_id
1 'polypeptide(L)'
;MRRFYSSDAESSMSPTESEIASSLSSHDALRPISSVLVKDVSGGCGSMYAIDVASAQFKGKGLLAQQRLVTKALGDRVKEWHGVQIRTSVPEDA
;
A
#
# COMPACT_ATOMS: atom_id res chain seq x y z
N MET A 1 3.97 19.52 34.18
CA MET A 1 4.45 18.85 32.95
C MET A 1 3.27 18.45 32.08
N ARG A 2 2.84 19.34 31.18
CA ARG A 2 1.86 19.01 30.15
C ARG A 2 2.62 18.36 28.99
N ARG A 3 2.23 17.15 28.60
CA ARG A 3 2.75 16.52 27.39
C ARG A 3 2.26 17.37 26.21
N PHE A 4 3.15 18.15 25.62
CA PHE A 4 2.93 18.76 24.33
C PHE A 4 3.09 17.65 23.28
N TYR A 5 2.06 16.82 23.11
CA TYR A 5 1.91 16.12 21.84
C TYR A 5 1.40 17.18 20.87
N SER A 6 2.33 17.62 20.03
CA SER A 6 2.09 18.54 18.93
C SER A 6 0.89 18.06 18.14
N SER A 7 -0.08 18.96 18.00
CA SER A 7 -1.09 18.94 16.98
C SER A 7 -0.42 18.96 15.61
N ASP A 8 -0.65 17.93 14.81
CA ASP A 8 -0.81 18.05 13.35
C ASP A 8 -1.62 16.83 12.88
N ALA A 9 -2.84 16.78 13.40
CA ALA A 9 -3.95 16.11 12.73
C ALA A 9 -4.76 17.23 12.09
N GLU A 10 -4.66 17.38 10.77
CA GLU A 10 -5.80 17.46 9.83
C GLU A 10 -5.41 18.04 8.45
N SER A 11 -5.82 17.29 7.41
CA SER A 11 -6.12 17.73 6.04
C SER A 11 -4.99 17.81 4.99
N SER A 12 -4.79 16.72 4.26
CA SER A 12 -5.03 16.70 2.80
C SER A 12 -5.14 15.24 2.34
N MET A 13 -6.00 14.93 1.37
CA MET A 13 -5.83 13.69 0.59
C MET A 13 -4.39 13.70 0.10
N SER A 14 -3.55 12.80 0.62
CA SER A 14 -2.13 12.92 0.34
C SER A 14 -1.93 12.61 -1.16
N PRO A 15 -1.32 13.51 -1.96
CA PRO A 15 -1.02 13.23 -3.36
C PRO A 15 -0.19 11.95 -3.52
N THR A 16 0.48 11.54 -2.44
CA THR A 16 1.26 10.32 -2.31
C THR A 16 0.43 9.05 -2.51
N GLU A 17 -0.84 8.98 -2.11
CA GLU A 17 -1.67 7.76 -2.31
C GLU A 17 -1.81 7.42 -3.79
N SER A 18 -2.15 8.42 -4.60
CA SER A 18 -2.31 8.28 -6.05
C SER A 18 -0.96 8.01 -6.74
N GLU A 19 0.13 8.58 -6.25
CA GLU A 19 1.49 8.27 -6.74
C GLU A 19 1.90 6.82 -6.44
N ILE A 20 1.59 6.32 -5.23
CA ILE A 20 1.85 4.93 -4.85
C ILE A 20 1.01 3.99 -5.71
N ALA A 21 -0.29 4.26 -5.86
CA ALA A 21 -1.18 3.48 -6.70
C ALA A 21 -0.70 3.44 -8.15
N SER A 22 -0.27 4.58 -8.71
CA SER A 22 0.27 4.67 -10.07
C SER A 22 1.58 3.91 -10.23
N SER A 23 2.48 4.00 -9.23
CA SER A 23 3.75 3.27 -9.22
C SER A 23 3.52 1.75 -9.19
N LEU A 24 2.59 1.29 -8.34
CA LEU A 24 2.19 -0.12 -8.26
C LEU A 24 1.49 -0.60 -9.54
N SER A 25 0.60 0.23 -10.10
CA SER A 25 -0.12 -0.06 -11.35
C SER A 25 0.79 -0.15 -12.56
N SER A 26 1.87 0.63 -12.56
CA SER A 26 2.91 0.61 -13.59
C SER A 26 3.87 -0.57 -13.45
N HIS A 27 3.85 -1.27 -12.31
CA HIS A 27 4.83 -2.31 -12.05
C HIS A 27 4.43 -3.65 -12.68
N ASP A 28 5.26 -4.14 -13.60
CA ASP A 28 5.00 -5.39 -14.35
C ASP A 28 4.84 -6.63 -13.45
N ALA A 29 5.44 -6.63 -12.26
CA ALA A 29 5.39 -7.76 -11.33
C ALA A 29 3.97 -8.10 -10.82
N LEU A 30 3.03 -7.17 -10.94
CA LEU A 30 1.67 -7.28 -10.41
C LEU A 30 0.62 -7.43 -11.52
N ARG A 31 1.01 -7.33 -12.79
CA ARG A 31 0.10 -7.42 -13.93
C ARG A 31 -0.31 -8.86 -14.22
N PRO A 32 -1.60 -9.14 -14.49
CA PRO A 32 -2.71 -8.17 -14.62
C PRO A 32 -3.29 -7.75 -13.27
N ILE A 33 -3.30 -6.44 -13.01
CA ILE A 33 -3.93 -5.84 -11.83
C ILE A 33 -5.40 -5.61 -12.16
N SER A 34 -6.29 -6.13 -11.33
CA SER A 34 -7.73 -5.88 -11.44
C SER A 34 -8.16 -4.68 -10.60
N SER A 35 -7.56 -4.51 -9.42
CA SER A 35 -7.84 -3.37 -8.55
C SER A 35 -6.65 -3.08 -7.63
N VAL A 36 -6.33 -1.80 -7.45
CA VAL A 36 -5.37 -1.33 -6.45
C VAL A 36 -6.05 -0.26 -5.63
N LEU A 37 -6.05 -0.45 -4.32
CA LEU A 37 -6.53 0.53 -3.36
C LEU A 37 -5.37 0.85 -2.42
N VAL A 38 -5.06 2.14 -2.29
CA VAL A 38 -4.09 2.65 -1.32
C VAL A 38 -4.86 3.58 -0.41
N LYS A 39 -4.71 3.40 0.90
CA LYS A 39 -5.31 4.23 1.94
C LYS A 39 -4.29 4.57 2.99
N ASP A 40 -4.11 5.84 3.31
CA ASP A 40 -3.38 6.28 4.48
C ASP A 40 -4.16 5.91 5.75
N VAL A 41 -3.51 5.16 6.65
CA VAL A 41 -4.06 4.76 7.95
C VAL A 41 -3.27 5.38 9.11
N SER A 42 -2.37 6.31 8.82
CA SER A 42 -1.56 7.03 9.82
C SER A 42 -2.28 8.18 10.51
N GLY A 43 -3.52 8.47 10.12
CA GLY A 43 -4.29 9.59 10.66
C GLY A 43 -3.76 10.97 10.22
N GLY A 44 -3.07 11.05 9.08
CA GLY A 44 -2.61 12.31 8.48
C GLY A 44 -1.12 12.63 8.66
N CYS A 45 -0.34 11.72 9.25
CA CYS A 45 1.12 11.85 9.37
C CYS A 45 1.87 11.33 8.12
N GLY A 46 1.19 10.61 7.22
CA GLY A 46 1.78 10.04 6.00
C GLY A 46 2.80 8.93 6.27
N SER A 47 2.73 8.28 7.43
CA SER A 47 3.73 7.32 7.91
C SER A 47 3.25 5.86 7.88
N MET A 48 1.97 5.61 7.59
CA MET A 48 1.38 4.28 7.59
C MET A 48 0.35 4.12 6.49
N TYR A 49 0.55 3.16 5.59
CA TYR A 49 -0.35 2.95 4.44
C TYR A 49 -0.92 1.54 4.42
N ALA A 50 -2.21 1.42 4.15
CA ALA A 50 -2.88 0.18 3.81
C ALA A 50 -2.99 0.07 2.29
N ILE A 51 -2.42 -0.98 1.72
CA ILE A 51 -2.40 -1.26 0.30
C ILE A 51 -3.14 -2.57 0.07
N ASP A 52 -4.27 -2.48 -0.61
CA ASP A 52 -5.06 -3.62 -1.07
C ASP A 52 -4.81 -3.80 -2.58
N VAL A 53 -4.20 -4.92 -2.97
CA VAL A 53 -3.97 -5.27 -4.38
C VAL A 53 -4.77 -6.51 -4.75
N ALA A 54 -5.63 -6.37 -5.75
CA ALA A 54 -6.31 -7.47 -6.41
C ALA A 54 -5.68 -7.75 -7.77
N SER A 55 -5.12 -8.95 -7.95
CA SER A 55 -4.47 -9.35 -9.19
C SER A 55 -4.58 -10.85 -9.43
N ALA A 56 -4.74 -11.25 -10.70
CA ALA A 56 -4.77 -12.66 -11.09
C ALA A 56 -3.37 -13.32 -10.97
N GLN A 57 -2.28 -12.54 -10.90
CA GLN A 57 -0.92 -13.06 -10.62
C GLN A 57 -0.80 -13.79 -9.30
N PHE A 58 -1.66 -13.45 -8.34
CA PHE A 58 -1.66 -14.04 -7.01
C PHE A 58 -2.30 -15.43 -6.98
N LYS A 59 -3.01 -15.82 -8.05
CA LYS A 59 -3.61 -17.15 -8.20
C LYS A 59 -2.52 -18.22 -8.13
N GLY A 60 -2.63 -19.11 -7.14
CA GLY A 60 -1.66 -20.18 -6.90
C GLY A 60 -0.39 -19.79 -6.14
N LYS A 61 -0.23 -18.52 -5.72
CA LYS A 61 0.86 -18.11 -4.81
C LYS A 61 0.32 -18.07 -3.38
N GLY A 62 1.10 -18.53 -2.40
CA GLY A 62 0.72 -18.39 -0.98
C GLY A 62 0.72 -16.92 -0.53
N LEU A 63 -0.09 -16.58 0.47
CA LEU A 63 -0.25 -15.20 1.00
C LEU A 63 1.10 -14.50 1.25
N LEU A 64 2.05 -15.20 1.88
CA LEU A 64 3.38 -14.65 2.17
C LEU A 64 4.18 -14.34 0.89
N ALA A 65 4.05 -15.17 -0.15
CA ALA A 65 4.72 -14.92 -1.43
C ALA A 65 4.10 -13.73 -2.16
N GLN A 66 2.79 -13.55 -2.08
CA GLN A 66 2.08 -12.39 -2.62
C GLN A 66 2.52 -11.11 -1.91
N GLN A 67 2.52 -11.12 -0.56
CA GLN A 67 3.00 -9.99 0.23
C GLN A 67 4.46 -9.67 -0.08
N ARG A 68 5.35 -10.67 -0.17
CA ARG A 68 6.76 -10.48 -0.57
C ARG A 68 6.91 -9.84 -1.95
N LEU A 69 6.07 -10.22 -2.92
CA LEU A 69 6.08 -9.60 -4.24
C LEU A 69 5.72 -8.11 -4.17
N VAL A 70 4.67 -7.77 -3.40
CA VAL A 70 4.26 -6.38 -3.22
C VAL A 70 5.31 -5.59 -2.42
N THR A 71 5.86 -6.15 -1.35
CA THR A 71 6.97 -5.51 -0.60
C THR A 71 8.18 -5.28 -1.50
N LYS A 72 8.52 -6.24 -2.38
CA LYS A 72 9.61 -6.09 -3.34
C LYS A 72 9.31 -5.02 -4.39
N ALA A 73 8.06 -4.94 -4.84
CA ALA A 73 7.57 -3.91 -5.75
C ALA A 73 7.61 -2.50 -5.11
N LEU A 74 7.37 -2.40 -3.81
CA LEU A 74 7.49 -1.16 -3.04
C LEU A 74 8.95 -0.83 -2.70
N GLY A 75 9.81 -1.85 -2.62
CA GLY A 75 11.26 -1.72 -2.47
C GLY A 75 11.64 -0.85 -1.28
N ASP A 76 12.45 0.18 -1.55
CA ASP A 76 12.99 1.08 -0.54
C ASP A 76 11.98 2.10 -0.01
N ARG A 77 10.87 2.36 -0.73
CA ARG A 77 9.80 3.26 -0.25
C ARG A 77 9.15 2.73 1.02
N VAL A 78 9.12 1.40 1.20
CA VAL A 78 8.56 0.78 2.41
C VAL A 78 9.35 1.09 3.67
N LYS A 79 10.64 1.45 3.54
CA LYS A 79 11.51 1.78 4.68
C LYS A 79 11.30 3.20 5.20
N GLU A 80 10.79 4.09 4.34
CA GLU A 80 10.43 5.47 4.73
C GLU A 80 9.12 5.49 5.52
N TRP A 81 8.29 4.46 5.37
CA TRP A 81 7.03 4.32 6.09
C TRP A 81 7.24 3.64 7.45
N HIS A 82 6.63 4.17 8.52
CA HIS A 82 6.60 3.52 9.84
C HIS A 82 5.94 2.14 9.78
N GLY A 83 5.01 1.94 8.84
CA GLY A 83 4.41 0.64 8.59
C GLY A 83 3.64 0.60 7.27
N VAL A 84 3.51 -0.58 6.69
CA VAL A 84 2.61 -0.80 5.57
C VAL A 84 1.80 -2.06 5.84
N GLN A 85 0.50 -1.98 5.58
CA GLN A 85 -0.38 -3.13 5.63
C GLN A 85 -0.68 -3.57 4.20
N ILE A 86 -0.09 -4.70 3.80
CA ILE A 86 -0.29 -5.26 2.46
C ILE A 86 -1.33 -6.35 2.53
N ARG A 87 -2.45 -6.11 1.84
CA ARG A 87 -3.48 -7.10 1.59
C ARG A 87 -3.47 -7.44 0.11
N THR A 88 -3.47 -8.74 -0.15
CA THR A 88 -3.45 -9.28 -1.50
C THR A 88 -4.68 -10.16 -1.65
N SER A 89 -5.36 -10.02 -2.78
CA SER A 89 -6.59 -10.77 -3.06
C SER A 89 -6.55 -11.22 -4.51
N VAL A 90 -7.10 -12.40 -4.77
CA VAL A 90 -7.31 -12.86 -6.13
C VAL A 90 -8.76 -12.51 -6.46
N PRO A 91 -9.01 -11.68 -7.48
CA PRO A 91 -10.39 -11.47 -7.95
C PRO A 91 -10.91 -12.80 -8.50
N GLU A 92 -12.09 -13.23 -8.06
CA GLU A 92 -12.73 -14.47 -8.55
C GLU A 92 -13.18 -14.34 -10.02
N ASP A 93 -13.29 -13.12 -10.54
CA ASP A 93 -13.72 -12.80 -11.91
C ASP A 93 -12.59 -12.81 -12.98
N ALA A 94 -11.48 -13.56 -12.77
CA ALA A 94 -10.34 -13.62 -13.71
C ALA A 94 -9.82 -15.04 -14.05
#